data_AF-A0A966TLQ5-F1
#
_entry.id   AF-A0A966TLQ5-F1
#
_cell.length_a   1.000
_cell.length_b   1.000
_cell.length_c   1.000
_cell.angle_alpha   90.00
_cell.angle_beta   90.00
_cell.angle_gamma   90.00
#
_symmetry.space_group_name_H-M   'P 1'
#
loop_
_entity.id
_entity.type
_entity.pdbx_description
1 polymer ?
#
loop_
_entity_poly.entity_id
_entity_poly.type
_entity_poly.pdbx_seq_one_letter_code
_entity_poly.pdbx_strand_id
1 'polypeptide(L)' 'MCWLHFATVSTQPLSNAPAWPANAMLLAAGRGERMRPLTDVTPKPLLQVRGQPLLWYPLQALARAGVRSAVINT' A
#
# COMPACT_ATOMS: atom_id res chain seq x y z
N MET A 1 28.95 15.52 -44.39
CA MET A 1 27.75 15.98 -43.66
C MET A 1 27.10 14.74 -43.08
N CYS A 2 27.54 14.32 -41.88
CA CYS A 2 26.80 14.52 -40.62
C CYS A 2 25.47 13.73 -40.70
N TRP A 3 25.31 12.55 -40.12
CA TRP A 3 25.65 12.19 -38.73
C TRP A 3 25.76 10.66 -38.55
N LEU A 4 26.90 10.24 -37.99
CA LEU A 4 26.96 9.17 -37.00
C LEU A 4 26.45 9.75 -35.67
N HIS A 5 25.38 9.20 -35.10
CA HIS A 5 25.23 9.13 -33.64
C HIS A 5 24.39 7.91 -33.26
N PHE A 6 25.11 6.82 -33.00
CA PHE A 6 24.67 5.82 -32.05
C PHE A 6 24.74 6.48 -30.67
N ALA A 7 23.61 6.56 -29.97
CA ALA A 7 23.57 6.71 -28.51
C ALA A 7 22.36 5.90 -28.01
N THR A 8 22.59 4.59 -27.92
CA THR A 8 22.19 3.74 -26.80
C THR A 8 20.82 4.08 -26.18
N VAL A 9 19.75 3.44 -26.67
CA VAL A 9 18.61 3.13 -25.78
C VAL A 9 19.11 2.10 -24.78
N SER A 10 19.72 2.59 -23.71
CA SER A 10 19.96 1.82 -22.49
C SER A 10 18.73 1.99 -21.60
N THR A 11 17.79 1.05 -21.69
CA THR A 11 16.81 0.82 -20.61
C THR A 11 16.53 -0.66 -20.43
N GLN A 12 17.58 -1.45 -20.22
CA GLN A 12 17.51 -2.63 -19.36
C GLN A 12 18.86 -2.68 -18.60
N PRO A 13 18.89 -3.00 -17.30
CA PRO A 13 17.89 -3.83 -16.62
C PRO A 13 17.44 -3.28 -15.24
N LEU A 14 16.28 -3.70 -14.76
CA LEU A 14 16.18 -4.09 -13.34
C LEU A 14 16.08 -5.61 -13.31
N SER A 15 17.21 -6.24 -13.58
CA SER A 15 17.46 -7.65 -13.36
C SER A 15 17.53 -7.86 -11.85
N ASN A 16 16.54 -8.55 -11.27
CA ASN A 16 16.58 -9.14 -9.93
C ASN A 16 16.67 -8.24 -8.68
N ALA A 17 16.23 -7.00 -8.72
CA ALA A 17 15.84 -6.34 -7.46
C ALA A 17 14.43 -6.84 -7.08
N PRO A 18 14.19 -7.42 -5.88
CA PRO A 18 12.82 -7.67 -5.45
C PRO A 18 12.07 -6.34 -5.51
N ALA A 19 10.88 -6.34 -6.14
CA ALA A 19 10.00 -5.19 -6.16
C ALA A 19 9.93 -4.62 -4.75
N TRP A 20 10.26 -3.33 -4.61
CA TRP A 20 10.59 -2.69 -3.34
C TRP A 20 9.68 -3.11 -2.18
N PRO A 21 10.22 -3.27 -0.95
CA PRO A 21 9.40 -3.41 0.24
C PRO A 21 8.39 -2.27 0.25
N ALA A 22 7.13 -2.58 0.55
CA ALA A 22 6.07 -1.60 0.45
C ALA A 22 6.46 -0.25 1.06
N ASN A 23 6.12 0.83 0.35
CA ASN A 23 6.49 2.19 0.72
C ASN A 23 5.70 2.70 1.95
N ALA A 24 4.75 1.90 2.43
CA ALA A 24 4.01 2.12 3.66
C ALA A 24 3.69 0.79 4.36
N MET A 25 3.63 0.84 5.69
CA MET A 25 3.16 -0.26 6.53
C MET A 25 1.98 0.23 7.36
N LEU A 26 0.87 -0.49 7.30
CA LEU A 26 -0.32 -0.22 8.10
C LEU A 26 -0.45 -1.26 9.21
N LEU A 27 -0.41 -0.79 10.46
CA LEU A 27 -0.51 -1.65 11.63
C LEU A 27 -1.98 -1.85 12.02
N ALA A 28 -2.49 -3.04 11.74
CA ALA A 28 -3.87 -3.44 11.99
C ALA A 28 -4.02 -4.63 12.97
N ALA A 29 -2.92 -5.17 13.51
CA ALA A 29 -2.86 -6.36 14.37
C ALA A 29 -3.35 -6.21 15.83
N GLY A 30 -4.16 -5.18 16.11
CA GLY A 30 -4.75 -5.00 17.43
C GLY A 30 -6.02 -5.83 17.59
N ARG A 31 -6.18 -6.52 18.73
CA ARG A 31 -7.38 -7.33 19.07
C ARG A 31 -8.71 -6.56 19.15
N GLY A 32 -8.69 -5.23 19.00
CA GLY A 32 -9.92 -4.44 18.95
C GLY A 32 -10.73 -4.37 20.25
N GLU A 33 -10.22 -4.85 21.39
CA GLU A 33 -10.97 -5.10 22.64
C GLU A 33 -11.83 -3.92 23.13
N ARG A 34 -11.37 -2.68 22.92
CA ARG A 34 -12.10 -1.45 23.31
C ARG A 34 -13.40 -1.21 22.53
N MET A 35 -13.58 -1.87 21.39
CA MET A 35 -14.72 -1.68 20.50
C MET A 35 -15.64 -2.91 20.47
N ARG A 36 -15.49 -3.82 21.43
CA ARG A 36 -16.46 -4.89 21.64
C ARG A 36 -17.85 -4.30 21.95
N PRO A 37 -18.94 -4.94 21.49
CA PRO A 37 -18.99 -6.26 20.85
C PRO A 37 -18.71 -6.25 19.34
N LEU A 38 -18.49 -5.09 18.73
CA LEU A 38 -18.32 -4.98 17.27
C LEU A 38 -17.15 -5.81 16.75
N THR A 39 -16.10 -5.95 17.56
CA THR A 39 -14.87 -6.67 17.17
C THR A 39 -14.87 -8.16 17.50
N ASP A 40 -15.95 -8.71 18.05
CA ASP A 40 -15.98 -10.14 18.40
C ASP A 40 -16.10 -11.04 17.16
N VAL A 41 -16.78 -10.55 16.12
CA VAL A 41 -17.01 -11.28 14.87
C VAL A 41 -16.43 -10.59 13.64
N THR A 42 -15.95 -9.36 13.77
CA THR A 42 -15.39 -8.57 12.66
C THR A 42 -14.11 -7.88 13.11
N PRO A 43 -12.97 -8.13 12.47
CA PRO A 43 -11.73 -7.47 12.87
C PRO A 43 -11.86 -5.95 12.68
N LYS A 44 -11.25 -5.18 13.59
CA LYS A 44 -11.31 -3.70 13.61
C LYS A 44 -11.15 -3.03 12.24
N PRO A 45 -10.17 -3.40 11.38
CA PRO A 45 -9.98 -2.77 10.07
C PRO A 45 -11.20 -2.87 9.14
N LEU A 46 -12.05 -3.88 9.33
CA LEU A 46 -13.22 -4.16 8.49
C LEU A 46 -14.53 -3.58 9.04
N LEU A 47 -14.50 -2.97 10.22
CA LEU A 47 -15.68 -2.30 10.77
C LEU A 47 -16.13 -1.16 9.86
N GLN A 48 -17.43 -1.07 9.65
CA GLN A 48 -18.03 -0.06 8.78
C GLN A 48 -18.11 1.30 9.49
N VAL A 49 -17.58 2.32 8.85
CA VAL A 49 -17.70 3.73 9.25
C VAL A 49 -18.19 4.50 8.03
N ARG A 50 -19.35 5.16 8.15
CA ARG A 50 -19.98 5.93 7.05
C ARG A 50 -20.05 5.15 5.72
N GLY A 51 -20.37 3.85 5.79
CA GLY A 51 -20.52 2.98 4.63
C GLY A 51 -19.21 2.53 3.95
N GLN A 52 -18.06 2.74 4.60
CA GLN A 52 -16.77 2.22 4.15
C GLN A 52 -16.07 1.46 5.29
N PRO A 53 -15.26 0.41 5.00
CA PRO A 53 -14.42 -0.22 6.01
C PRO A 53 -13.47 0.80 6.66
N LEU A 54 -13.17 0.66 7.95
CA LEU A 54 -12.24 1.55 8.66
C LEU A 54 -10.87 1.65 7.94
N LEU A 55 -10.42 0.54 7.35
CA LEU A 55 -9.20 0.43 6.55
C LEU A 55 -9.19 1.30 5.27
N TRP A 56 -10.37 1.66 4.76
CA TRP A 56 -10.51 2.48 3.55
C TRP A 56 -9.85 3.85 3.68
N TYR A 57 -10.06 4.52 4.80
CA TYR A 57 -9.58 5.89 5.02
C TYR A 57 -8.06 6.04 4.95
N PRO A 58 -7.24 5.24 5.68
CA PRO A 58 -5.80 5.31 5.57
C PRO A 58 -5.30 4.89 4.18
N LEU A 59 -5.92 3.90 3.52
CA LEU A 59 -5.56 3.52 2.15
C LEU A 59 -5.83 4.66 1.16
N GLN A 60 -6.95 5.36 1.31
CA GLN A 60 -7.28 6.51 0.46
C GLN A 60 -6.33 7.68 0.71
N ALA A 61 -5.91 7.90 1.95
CA ALA A 61 -4.89 8.90 2.28
C ALA A 61 -3.52 8.54 1.66
N LEU A 62 -3.10 7.28 1.75
CA LEU A 62 -1.87 6.78 1.13
C LEU A 62 -1.92 6.92 -0.40
N ALA A 63 -3.04 6.56 -1.02
CA ALA A 63 -3.23 6.71 -2.46
C ALA A 63 -3.14 8.18 -2.90
N ARG A 64 -3.78 9.11 -2.16
CA ARG A 64 -3.67 10.57 -2.42
C ARG A 64 -2.25 11.10 -2.25
N ALA A 65 -1.45 10.49 -1.37
CA ALA A 65 -0.04 10.81 -1.17
C ALA A 65 0.89 10.17 -2.22
N GLY A 66 0.37 9.45 -3.22
CA GLY A 66 1.17 8.79 -4.26
C GLY A 66 1.80 7.46 -3.83
N VAL A 67 1.39 6.89 -2.70
CA VAL A 67 1.84 5.57 -2.25
C VAL A 67 1.13 4.49 -3.07
N ARG A 68 1.91 3.69 -3.79
CA ARG A 68 1.40 2.64 -4.71
C ARG A 68 1.50 1.22 -4.14
N SER A 69 2.21 1.04 -3.03
CA SER A 69 2.42 -0.26 -2.37
C SER A 69 2.40 -0.07 -0.86
N ALA A 70 1.56 -0.85 -0.18
CA ALA A 70 1.42 -0.86 1.27
C ALA A 70 1.33 -2.31 1.77
N VAL A 71 2.00 -2.61 2.88
CA VAL A 71 1.81 -3.87 3.62
C VAL A 71 0.88 -3.59 4.80
N ILE A 72 0.02 -4.55 5.11
CA ILE A 72 -0.91 -4.46 6.24
C ILE A 72 -0.60 -5.64 7.15
N ASN A 73 -0.35 -5.35 8.42
CA ASN A 73 -0.22 -6.37 9.46
C ASN A 73 -1.61 -6.60 10.09
N THR A 74 -2.14 -7.82 10.01
CA THR A 74 -3.47 -8.21 10.50
C THR A 74 -3.42 -8.89 11.85
#